data_AF-A0A7J4KJ06-F1
#
_entry.id   AF-A0A7J4KJ06-F1
#
_cell.length_a   1.000
_cell.length_b   1.000
_cell.length_c   1.000
_cell.angle_alpha   90.00
_cell.angle_beta   90.00
_cell.angle_gamma   90.00
#
_symmetry.space_group_name_H-M   'P 1'
#
loop_
_entity.id
_entity.type
_entity.pdbx_description
1 polymer ?
#
loop_
_entity_poly.entity_id
_entity_poly.type
_entity_poly.pdbx_seq_one_letter_code
_entity_poly.pdbx_strand_id
1 'polypeptide(L)' 'MKRMRKCKSCGAYTLHEEHCGKPTASPHPPRYSPGDRYARYRREALKSD' A
#
# COMPACT_ATOMS: atom_id res chain seq x y z
N MET A 1 -13.96 -5.70 -10.97
CA MET A 1 -14.35 -5.30 -9.60
C MET A 1 -13.44 -4.14 -9.17
N LYS A 2 -13.93 -2.89 -9.19
CA LYS A 2 -13.14 -1.71 -8.78
C LYS A 2 -12.92 -1.77 -7.26
N ARG A 3 -11.66 -1.84 -6.83
CA ARG A 3 -11.29 -1.82 -5.40
C ARG A 3 -11.12 -0.37 -4.97
N MET A 4 -11.57 -0.03 -3.76
CA MET A 4 -11.33 1.28 -3.15
C MET A 4 -9.82 1.59 -3.16
N ARG A 5 -9.46 2.82 -3.54
CA ARG A 5 -8.10 3.36 -3.53
C ARG A 5 -8.05 4.60 -2.64
N LYS A 6 -6.85 4.97 -2.19
CA LYS A 6 -6.60 6.14 -1.35
C LYS A 6 -5.45 6.96 -1.92
N CYS A 7 -5.64 8.27 -1.97
CA CYS A 7 -4.59 9.21 -2.35
C CYS A 7 -3.57 9.31 -1.22
N LYS A 8 -2.29 9.06 -1.51
CA LYS A 8 -1.19 9.22 -0.54
C LYS A 8 -0.89 10.69 -0.20
N SER A 9 -1.33 11.64 -1.05
CA SER A 9 -1.02 13.07 -0.88
C SER A 9 -2.01 13.78 0.03
N CYS A 10 -3.32 13.52 -0.10
CA CYS A 10 -4.37 14.21 0.66
C CYS A 10 -5.25 13.27 1.49
N GLY A 11 -5.09 11.94 1.37
CA GLY A 11 -5.86 10.96 2.12
C GLY A 11 -7.27 10.69 1.62
N ALA A 12 -7.73 11.36 0.56
CA ALA A 12 -9.05 11.12 -0.03
C ALA A 12 -9.18 9.70 -0.59
N TYR A 13 -10.36 9.09 -0.41
CA TYR A 13 -10.72 7.81 -1.03
C TYR A 13 -11.25 8.05 -2.45
N THR A 14 -10.90 7.15 -3.36
CA THR A 14 -11.30 7.25 -4.77
C THR A 14 -11.36 5.87 -5.42
N LEU A 15 -12.10 5.76 -6.52
CA LEU A 15 -12.08 4.58 -7.41
C LEU A 15 -11.19 4.79 -8.64
N HIS A 16 -10.60 5.98 -8.77
CA HIS A 16 -9.69 6.34 -9.86
C HIS A 16 -8.25 5.95 -9.52
N GLU A 17 -7.47 5.65 -10.55
CA GLU A 17 -6.07 5.26 -10.42
C GLU A 17 -5.17 6.43 -10.01
N GLU A 18 -5.62 7.66 -10.24
CA GLU A 18 -4.89 8.88 -9.93
C GLU A 18 -5.77 9.88 -9.18
N HIS A 19 -5.14 10.64 -8.28
CA HIS A 19 -5.77 11.73 -7.53
C HIS A 19 -4.69 12.72 -7.08
N CYS A 20 -4.96 14.03 -7.16
CA CYS A 20 -3.95 15.08 -6.93
C CYS A 20 -2.70 14.96 -7.84
N GLY A 21 -2.86 14.45 -9.07
CA GLY A 21 -1.75 14.23 -10.02
C GLY A 21 -0.76 13.14 -9.60
N LYS A 22 -1.14 12.28 -8.65
CA LYS A 22 -0.32 11.14 -8.18
C LYS A 22 -1.12 9.84 -8.25
N PRO A 23 -0.47 8.70 -8.47
CA PRO A 23 -1.13 7.40 -8.43
C PRO A 23 -1.67 7.12 -7.02
N THR A 24 -2.91 6.64 -6.96
CA THR A 24 -3.57 6.20 -5.73
C THR A 24 -3.18 4.77 -5.41
N ALA A 25 -3.25 4.37 -4.13
CA ALA A 25 -2.86 3.03 -3.69
C ALA A 25 -4.03 2.31 -3.00
N SER A 26 -3.91 0.98 -2.86
CA SER A 26 -4.85 0.23 -2.02
C SER A 26 -4.78 0.74 -0.57
N PRO A 27 -5.92 1.05 0.07
CA PRO A 27 -5.95 1.41 1.48
C PRO A 27 -5.81 0.18 2.39
N HIS A 28 -6.09 -1.02 1.88
CA HIS A 28 -6.00 -2.24 2.66
C HIS A 28 -4.54 -2.64 2.84
N PRO A 29 -4.12 -2.98 4.08
CA PRO A 29 -2.77 -3.47 4.34
C PRO A 29 -2.54 -4.84 3.66
N PRO A 30 -1.27 -5.23 3.46
CA PRO A 30 -0.94 -6.59 3.05
C PRO A 30 -1.46 -7.61 4.08
N ARG A 31 -1.82 -8.81 3.61
CA ARG A 31 -2.32 -9.89 4.49
C ARG A 31 -1.21 -10.34 5.44
N TYR A 32 -1.57 -10.53 6.71
CA TYR A 32 -0.68 -11.11 7.72
C TYR A 32 -0.60 -12.63 7.56
N SER A 33 0.59 -13.20 7.79
CA SER A 33 0.83 -14.64 7.86
C SER A 33 1.79 -14.93 9.02
N PRO A 34 1.42 -15.82 9.97
CA PRO A 34 2.34 -16.24 11.02
C PRO A 34 3.61 -16.92 10.48
N GLY A 35 3.50 -17.66 9.38
CA GLY A 35 4.58 -18.39 8.73
C GLY A 35 5.30 -17.59 7.63
N ASP A 36 5.41 -16.28 7.77
CA ASP A 36 5.97 -15.41 6.73
C ASP A 36 7.47 -15.65 6.50
N ARG A 37 7.78 -16.46 5.48
CA ARG A 37 9.14 -16.81 5.04
C ARG A 37 9.99 -15.60 4.66
N TYR A 38 9.39 -14.47 4.31
CA TYR A 38 10.09 -13.26 3.87
C TYR A 38 10.16 -12.17 4.94
N ALA A 39 9.73 -12.46 6.17
CA ALA A 39 9.70 -11.46 7.24
C ALA A 39 11.08 -10.83 7.53
N ARG A 40 12.17 -11.62 7.45
CA ARG A 40 13.55 -11.12 7.63
C ARG A 40 13.89 -10.08 6.56
N TYR A 41 13.75 -10.44 5.29
CA TYR A 41 14.07 -9.58 4.15
C TYR A 41 13.25 -8.28 4.15
N ARG A 42 11.95 -8.35 4.51
CA ARG A 42 11.11 -7.14 4.61
C ARG A 42 11.60 -6.19 5.71
N ARG A 43 12.08 -6.71 6.84
CA ARG A 43 12.66 -5.88 7.91
C ARG A 43 14.01 -5.30 7.52
N GLU A 44 14.83 -6.05 6.78
CA GLU A 44 16.12 -5.56 6.28
C GLU A 44 15.93 -4.44 5.24
N ALA A 45 15.00 -4.60 4.30
CA ALA A 45 14.67 -3.56 3.32
C ALA A 45 14.20 -2.25 3.96
N LEU A 46 13.45 -2.32 5.07
CA LEU A 46 13.03 -1.14 5.84
C LEU A 46 14.18 -0.41 6.54
N LYS A 47 15.33 -1.06 6.76
CA LYS A 47 16.49 -0.43 7.43
C LYS A 47 17.44 0.25 6.46
N SER A 48 17.41 -0.14 5.18
CA SER A 48 18.30 0.39 4.15
C SER A 48 17.79 1.66 3.48
N ASP A 49 16.50 1.97 3.66
CA ASP A 49 15.84 3.22 3.24
C ASP A 49 15.90 4.27 4.37
#